data_AF-A0A2D9JDU6-F1
#
_entry.id   AF-A0A2D9JDU6-F1
#
_cell.length_a   1.000
_cell.length_b   1.000
_cell.length_c   1.000
_cell.angle_alpha   90.00
_cell.angle_beta   90.00
_cell.angle_gamma   90.00
#
_symmetry.space_group_name_H-M   'P 1'
#
loop_
_entity.id
_entity.type
_entity.pdbx_description
1 polymer ?
#
loop_
_entity_poly.entity_id
_entity_poly.type
_entity_poly.pdbx_seq_one_letter_code
_entity_poly.pdbx_strand_id
1 'polypeptide(L)' 'AQEDVFPVAQFEKLWGDMTTLSDIDSRFIVTPMRRGQQLKEPSQLDGWNRDGGSAYVNALCKWNKS' A
#
# COMPACT_ATOMS: atom_id res chain seq x y z
N ALA A 1 14.80 9.32 -27.58
CA ALA A 1 15.40 10.37 -26.74
C ALA A 1 16.13 9.67 -25.60
N GLN A 2 17.36 10.09 -25.30
CA GLN A 2 18.08 9.59 -24.13
C GLN A 2 17.50 10.32 -22.92
N GLU A 3 16.88 9.61 -21.98
CA GLU A 3 16.48 10.22 -20.71
C GLU A 3 17.76 10.47 -19.90
N ASP A 4 18.01 11.75 -19.60
CA ASP A 4 19.11 12.17 -18.74
C ASP A 4 18.81 11.77 -17.29
N VAL A 5 19.16 10.53 -16.93
CA VAL A 5 19.06 10.02 -15.55
C VAL A 5 20.35 10.34 -14.83
N PHE A 6 20.33 11.41 -14.03
CA PHE A 6 21.43 11.77 -13.14
C PHE A 6 21.28 11.10 -11.77
N PRO A 7 22.36 10.56 -11.18
CA PRO A 7 22.30 10.00 -9.84
C PRO A 7 22.00 11.10 -8.82
N VAL A 8 20.96 10.87 -8.02
CA VAL A 8 20.57 11.75 -6.91
C VAL A 8 20.54 10.98 -5.60
N ALA A 9 20.85 11.66 -4.50
CA ALA A 9 20.61 11.12 -3.17
C ALA A 9 19.15 11.35 -2.78
N GLN A 10 18.46 10.30 -2.33
CA GLN A 10 17.10 10.36 -1.82
C GLN A 10 17.11 10.04 -0.33
N PHE A 11 16.63 10.97 0.50
CA PHE A 11 16.44 10.77 1.93
C PHE A 11 14.97 10.56 2.21
N GLU A 12 14.62 9.43 2.82
CA GLU A 12 13.24 9.07 3.13
C GLU A 12 13.03 8.91 4.63
N LYS A 13 11.82 9.24 5.08
CA LYS A 13 11.32 8.87 6.41
C LYS A 13 10.12 7.95 6.22
N LEU A 14 10.17 6.79 6.87
CA LEU A 14 9.09 5.81 6.82
C LEU A 14 8.26 5.88 8.11
N TRP A 15 6.94 5.78 7.97
CA TRP A 15 5.98 5.83 9.08
C TRP A 15 5.65 4.42 9.61
N GLY A 16 6.61 3.48 9.54
CA GLY A 16 6.37 2.06 9.79
C GLY A 16 6.04 1.74 11.25
N ASP A 17 6.84 2.26 12.19
CA ASP A 17 6.60 2.13 13.63
C ASP A 17 6.50 3.50 14.28
N MET A 18 5.25 3.93 14.47
CA MET A 18 4.91 5.20 15.10
C MET A 18 4.76 5.09 16.62
N THR A 19 4.83 3.87 17.19
CA THR A 19 4.66 3.66 18.64
C THR A 19 5.82 4.22 19.48
N THR A 20 6.92 4.58 18.82
CA THR A 20 8.09 5.23 19.42
C THR A 20 7.89 6.74 19.66
N LEU A 21 6.85 7.37 19.09
CA LEU A 21 6.57 8.78 19.33
C LEU A 21 5.84 8.98 20.66
N SER A 22 6.51 9.63 21.62
CA SER A 22 6.02 9.84 22.99
C SER A 22 4.70 10.61 23.08
N ASP A 23 4.45 11.50 22.12
CA ASP A 23 3.34 12.46 22.19
C ASP A 23 2.06 11.94 21.52
N ILE A 24 2.10 10.73 20.95
CA ILE A 24 0.99 10.13 20.19
C ILE A 24 0.71 8.73 20.71
N ASP A 25 -0.48 8.52 21.27
CA ASP A 25 -0.92 7.19 21.68
C ASP A 25 -1.21 6.32 20.45
N SER A 26 -0.23 5.50 20.06
CA SER A 26 -0.29 4.65 18.86
C SER A 26 -0.33 3.17 19.24
N ARG A 27 -1.12 2.36 18.52
CA ARG A 27 -1.23 0.91 18.72
C ARG A 27 -1.31 0.18 17.39
N PHE A 28 -0.90 -1.08 17.38
CA PHE A 28 -1.10 -1.99 16.25
C PHE A 28 -2.35 -2.83 16.43
N ILE A 29 -3.05 -3.09 15.32
CA ILE A 29 -4.19 -4.01 15.25
C ILE A 29 -3.95 -5.03 14.15
N VAL A 30 -4.28 -6.30 14.43
CA VAL A 30 -4.19 -7.38 13.44
C VAL A 30 -5.38 -7.26 12.48
N THR A 31 -5.11 -7.33 11.18
CA THR A 31 -6.14 -7.33 10.13
C THR A 31 -5.94 -8.50 9.16
N PRO A 32 -7.01 -9.02 8.52
CA PRO A 32 -6.85 -9.99 7.44
C PRO A 32 -5.97 -9.46 6.31
N MET A 33 -5.12 -10.31 5.73
CA MET A 33 -4.20 -9.93 4.64
C MET A 33 -4.92 -9.24 3.48
N ARG A 34 -6.15 -9.68 3.15
CA ARG A 34 -6.96 -9.09 2.07
C ARG A 34 -7.25 -7.59 2.24
N ARG A 35 -7.21 -7.06 3.47
CA ARG A 35 -7.38 -5.62 3.76
C ARG A 35 -6.11 -4.80 3.51
N GLY A 36 -4.93 -5.42 3.58
CA GLY A 36 -3.63 -4.72 3.60
C GLY A 36 -2.57 -5.31 2.67
N GLN A 37 -2.96 -6.12 1.68
CA GLN A 37 -2.05 -6.74 0.74
C GLN A 37 -1.35 -5.67 -0.12
N GLN A 38 -0.03 -5.61 -0.04
CA GLN A 38 0.77 -4.69 -0.83
C GLN A 38 0.99 -5.25 -2.25
N LEU A 39 0.66 -4.45 -3.26
CA LEU A 39 0.88 -4.74 -4.69
C LEU A 39 1.93 -3.77 -5.22
N LYS A 40 3.18 -4.06 -4.91
CA LYS A 40 4.35 -3.23 -5.23
C LYS A 40 4.82 -3.43 -6.68
N GLU A 41 4.59 -4.63 -7.23
CA GLU A 41 5.04 -5.01 -8.56
C GLU A 41 3.84 -5.34 -9.46
N PRO A 42 3.88 -4.95 -10.76
CA PRO A 42 2.78 -5.23 -11.70
C PRO A 42 2.44 -6.72 -11.83
N SER A 43 3.42 -7.62 -11.67
CA SER A 43 3.23 -9.06 -11.74
C SER A 43 2.31 -9.62 -10.64
N GLN A 44 2.09 -8.86 -9.55
CA GLN A 44 1.24 -9.28 -8.44
C GLN A 44 -0.27 -9.11 -8.74
N LEU A 45 -0.62 -8.35 -9.78
CA LEU A 45 -2.01 -8.00 -10.09
C LEU A 45 -2.85 -9.19 -10.55
N ASP A 46 -2.29 -10.08 -11.38
CA ASP A 46 -3.04 -11.25 -11.90
C ASP A 46 -3.41 -12.21 -10.76
N GLY A 47 -2.48 -12.51 -9.87
CA GLY A 47 -2.73 -13.34 -8.68
C GLY A 47 -3.78 -12.73 -7.76
N TRP A 48 -3.65 -11.44 -7.45
CA TRP A 48 -4.59 -10.68 -6.61
C TRP A 48 -6.00 -10.55 -7.22
N ASN A 49 -6.11 -10.56 -8.55
CA ASN A 49 -7.41 -10.59 -9.20
C ASN A 49 -8.05 -11.97 -9.10
N ARG A 50 -7.25 -13.03 -9.32
CA ARG A 50 -7.73 -14.44 -9.32
C ARG A 50 -8.09 -14.94 -7.92
N ASP A 51 -7.38 -14.52 -6.88
CA ASP A 51 -7.65 -14.93 -5.50
C ASP A 51 -8.86 -14.22 -4.86
N GLY A 52 -9.48 -13.29 -5.61
CA GLY A 52 -10.65 -12.50 -5.19
C GLY A 52 -10.30 -11.28 -4.33
N GLY A 53 -9.02 -10.92 -4.17
CA GLY A 53 -8.58 -9.70 -3.49
C GLY A 53 -9.13 -8.44 -4.14
N SER A 54 -9.15 -8.38 -5.47
CA SER A 54 -9.77 -7.29 -6.24
C SER A 54 -11.26 -7.13 -5.92
N ALA A 55 -12.02 -8.22 -5.98
CA ALA A 55 -13.46 -8.21 -5.68
C ALA A 55 -13.75 -7.81 -4.23
N TYR A 56 -12.92 -8.25 -3.28
CA TYR A 56 -13.02 -7.88 -1.88
C TYR A 56 -12.88 -6.36 -1.69
N VAL A 57 -11.83 -5.74 -2.23
CA VAL A 57 -11.62 -4.29 -2.13
C VAL A 57 -12.77 -3.52 -2.80
N ASN A 58 -13.24 -4.01 -3.95
CA ASN A 58 -14.33 -3.36 -4.68
C ASN A 58 -15.63 -3.31 -3.86
N ALA A 59 -15.88 -4.31 -3.02
CA ALA A 59 -17.06 -4.38 -2.16
C ALA A 59 -17.01 -3.46 -0.93
N LEU A 60 -15.83 -2.95 -0.55
CA LEU A 60 -15.67 -2.10 0.65
C LEU A 60 -16.17 -0.66 0.45
N CYS A 61 -16.16 -0.16 -0.78
CA CYS A 61 -16.47 1.24 -1.10
C CYS A 61 -17.64 1.34 -2.08
N LYS A 62 -18.48 2.36 -1.92
CA LYS A 62 -19.41 2.78 -2.97
C LYS A 62 -18.64 3.66 -3.94
N TRP A 63 -18.16 3.08 -5.02
CA TRP A 63 -17.55 3.83 -6.11
C TRP A 63 -18.67 4.57 -6.83
N ASN A 64 -18.83 5.86 -6.56
CA ASN A 64 -19.78 6.68 -7.31
C ASN A 64 -19.39 6.65 -8.79
N LYS A 65 -20.33 6.29 -9.66
CA LYS A 65 -20.20 6.51 -11.10
C LYS A 65 -20.67 7.94 -11.38
N SER A 66 -19.77 8.77 -11.90
CA SER A 66 -20.16 9.98 -12.63
C SER A 66 -20.78 9.63 -13.98
#